data_AF-A0A5J9ULJ7-F1
#
_entry.id   AF-A0A5J9ULJ7-F1
#
_cell.length_a   1.000
_cell.length_b   1.000
_cell.length_c   1.000
_cell.angle_alpha   90.00
_cell.angle_beta   90.00
_cell.angle_gamma   90.00
#
_symmetry.space_group_name_H-M   'P 1'
#
loop_
_entity.id
_entity.type
_entity.pdbx_description
1 polymer ?
#
loop_
_entity_poly.entity_id
_entity_poly.type
_entity_poly.pdbx_seq_one_letter_code
_entity_poly.pdbx_strand_id
1 'polypeptide(L)'
;MSTTTTTSTSPAPDGDHRHLSSPSSAPPSSLPPLIPACDPHDGPACLQLIEDLTAHAGAVQQRVLDRILAMNAGTDYLRGFLGDVEEGRDGSAAELAAAFKERVPVVEYEDVKPYIERIASGAAPSSLISSKPITELLTSTAPGTSGGQPKLMPSTEEELDRKTFLYNLLVPVMNKYVEGLDEGRGMYLLFVKPETATPSGLVARPVLTSYYKSRHFRQRPDSPYTRYTSPNEAILCPDAAQSMYAQLLCGLARRGEVLRVGAVFASAFLRAVKFLEAHWRALCADLRAGRVDPAVSPTRRAGTPPPPSCRRARMARSSPTPSPPSARRGRGEASCGGCGPGPSTSTSS
;
A
#
# COMPACT_ATOMS: atom_id res chain seq x y z
N MET A 1 -41.73 35.06 -28.04
CA MET A 1 -43.07 35.21 -28.63
C MET A 1 -43.90 34.03 -28.16
N SER A 2 -45.03 34.34 -27.54
CA SER A 2 -45.94 33.45 -26.84
C SER A 2 -46.53 32.35 -27.73
N THR A 3 -46.83 31.21 -27.14
CA THR A 3 -48.08 30.47 -27.40
C THR A 3 -48.28 29.37 -26.35
N THR A 4 -49.17 29.66 -25.40
CA THR A 4 -50.06 28.68 -24.76
C THR A 4 -51.12 28.27 -25.82
N THR A 5 -51.76 27.10 -25.81
CA THR A 5 -53.00 26.82 -25.06
C THR A 5 -53.46 25.36 -25.22
N THR A 6 -54.03 24.79 -24.14
CA THR A 6 -55.14 23.80 -23.98
C THR A 6 -55.01 22.28 -24.22
N THR A 7 -54.94 21.57 -23.08
CA THR A 7 -55.78 20.47 -22.52
C THR A 7 -56.71 19.58 -23.37
N SER A 8 -56.65 18.27 -23.07
CA SER A 8 -57.76 17.29 -23.10
C SER A 8 -57.60 16.29 -21.94
N THR A 9 -58.72 15.80 -21.40
CA THR A 9 -58.89 15.24 -20.04
C THR A 9 -59.34 13.76 -20.06
N SER A 10 -58.60 12.88 -19.35
CA SER A 10 -58.96 11.62 -18.61
C SER A 10 -59.68 10.42 -19.30
N PRO A 11 -59.70 9.18 -18.72
CA PRO A 11 -59.17 8.70 -17.41
C PRO A 11 -58.24 7.45 -17.46
N ALA A 12 -57.69 7.11 -16.29
CA ALA A 12 -56.81 5.97 -16.00
C ALA A 12 -57.50 4.59 -16.00
N PRO A 13 -56.74 3.49 -16.08
CA PRO A 13 -57.08 2.25 -15.39
C PRO A 13 -56.08 1.94 -14.27
N ASP A 14 -56.65 1.62 -13.10
CA ASP A 14 -56.00 1.03 -11.94
C ASP A 14 -55.21 -0.24 -12.29
N GLY A 15 -54.09 -0.45 -11.61
CA GLY A 15 -53.33 -1.70 -11.71
C GLY A 15 -52.09 -1.77 -10.82
N ASP A 16 -52.29 -2.33 -9.62
CA ASP A 16 -51.31 -3.02 -8.77
C ASP A 16 -50.06 -2.26 -8.28
N HIS A 17 -50.21 -1.58 -7.14
CA HIS A 17 -49.13 -1.35 -6.19
C HIS A 17 -48.70 -2.68 -5.54
N ARG A 18 -47.80 -3.42 -6.20
CA ARG A 18 -47.02 -4.45 -5.51
C ARG A 18 -45.96 -3.78 -4.65
N HIS A 19 -46.20 -3.79 -3.34
CA HIS A 19 -45.19 -3.61 -2.30
C HIS A 19 -44.02 -4.58 -2.56
N LEU A 20 -42.93 -4.07 -3.12
CA LEU A 20 -41.63 -4.73 -3.05
C LEU A 20 -41.06 -4.43 -1.68
N SER A 21 -41.40 -5.29 -0.71
CA SER A 21 -40.75 -5.36 0.58
C SER A 21 -39.24 -5.55 0.36
N SER A 22 -38.46 -4.52 0.70
CA SER A 22 -37.01 -4.64 0.80
C SER A 22 -36.68 -5.71 1.83
N PRO A 23 -35.79 -6.68 1.55
CA PRO A 23 -35.37 -7.62 2.58
C PRO A 23 -34.62 -6.84 3.65
N SER A 24 -35.21 -6.76 4.83
CA SER A 24 -34.55 -6.33 6.06
C SER A 24 -33.42 -7.32 6.34
N SER A 25 -32.22 -6.99 5.87
CA SER A 25 -31.01 -7.65 6.33
C SER A 25 -30.81 -7.24 7.79
N ALA A 26 -30.87 -8.21 8.70
CA ALA A 26 -30.47 -8.03 10.08
C ALA A 26 -29.10 -7.31 10.14
N PRO A 27 -28.88 -6.38 11.10
CA PRO A 27 -27.59 -5.71 11.22
C PRO A 27 -26.52 -6.78 11.47
N PRO A 28 -25.35 -6.70 10.79
CA PRO A 28 -24.31 -7.68 11.01
C PRO A 28 -23.91 -7.70 12.48
N SER A 29 -23.81 -8.92 13.00
CA SER A 29 -23.33 -9.22 14.33
C SER A 29 -21.93 -8.63 14.53
N SER A 30 -21.84 -7.56 15.32
CA SER A 30 -20.64 -6.81 15.70
C SER A 30 -19.84 -6.16 14.55
N LEU A 31 -19.62 -4.85 14.65
CA LEU A 31 -18.71 -4.13 13.74
C LEU A 31 -17.28 -4.72 13.83
N PRO A 32 -16.52 -4.83 12.71
CA PRO A 32 -15.14 -5.34 12.71
C PRO A 32 -14.26 -4.62 13.73
N PRO A 33 -13.13 -5.18 14.22
CA PRO A 33 -12.22 -4.47 15.13
C PRO A 33 -11.74 -3.11 14.59
N LEU A 34 -11.28 -2.20 15.45
CA LEU A 34 -10.89 -0.84 15.05
C LEU A 34 -9.64 -0.82 14.14
N ILE A 35 -8.80 -1.84 14.30
CA ILE A 35 -7.76 -2.22 13.34
C ILE A 35 -8.09 -3.67 12.99
N PRO A 36 -8.84 -3.91 11.90
CA PRO A 36 -9.10 -5.28 11.47
C PRO A 36 -7.78 -5.97 11.10
N ALA A 37 -7.70 -7.26 11.34
CA ALA A 37 -6.68 -8.06 10.68
C ALA A 37 -7.16 -8.40 9.27
N CYS A 38 -6.29 -8.28 8.28
CA CYS A 38 -6.47 -8.91 6.98
C CYS A 38 -5.28 -9.85 6.78
N ASP A 39 -5.58 -11.15 6.67
CA ASP A 39 -4.61 -12.14 6.20
C ASP A 39 -4.57 -12.08 4.67
N PRO A 40 -3.45 -11.65 4.05
CA PRO A 40 -3.35 -11.60 2.60
C PRO A 40 -3.55 -12.95 1.89
N HIS A 41 -3.47 -14.06 2.62
CA HIS A 41 -3.73 -15.40 2.09
C HIS A 41 -5.22 -15.76 2.09
N ASP A 42 -6.05 -15.06 2.87
CA ASP A 42 -7.51 -15.20 2.86
C ASP A 42 -8.14 -14.05 2.07
N GLY A 43 -7.96 -14.11 0.74
CA GLY A 43 -8.50 -13.13 -0.19
C GLY A 43 -10.02 -12.89 -0.01
N PRO A 44 -10.87 -13.93 0.02
CA PRO A 44 -12.30 -13.79 0.25
C PRO A 44 -12.65 -13.05 1.54
N ALA A 45 -12.02 -13.38 2.67
CA ALA A 45 -12.30 -12.69 3.94
C ALA A 45 -11.87 -11.22 3.89
N CYS A 46 -10.71 -10.91 3.30
CA CYS A 46 -10.28 -9.52 3.16
C CYS A 46 -11.18 -8.71 2.23
N LEU A 47 -11.73 -9.31 1.17
CA LEU A 47 -12.70 -8.66 0.29
C LEU A 47 -14.04 -8.42 1.00
N GLN A 48 -14.54 -9.42 1.75
CA GLN A 48 -15.75 -9.24 2.56
C GLN A 48 -15.56 -8.14 3.61
N LEU A 49 -14.38 -8.08 4.24
CA LEU A 49 -14.05 -7.02 5.18
C LEU A 49 -14.10 -5.63 4.52
N ILE A 50 -13.66 -5.49 3.26
CA ILE A 50 -13.78 -4.22 2.52
C ILE A 50 -15.26 -3.86 2.35
N GLU A 51 -16.10 -4.80 1.93
CA GLU A 51 -17.55 -4.58 1.77
C GLU A 51 -18.22 -4.20 3.11
N ASP A 52 -17.85 -4.88 4.20
CA ASP A 52 -18.41 -4.58 5.52
C ASP A 52 -18.03 -3.16 5.99
N LEU A 53 -16.76 -2.77 5.78
CA LEU A 53 -16.26 -1.45 6.16
C LEU A 53 -16.91 -0.33 5.33
N THR A 54 -17.11 -0.55 4.03
CA THR A 54 -17.69 0.46 3.13
C THR A 54 -19.20 0.56 3.28
N ALA A 55 -19.91 -0.55 3.47
CA ALA A 55 -21.36 -0.57 3.72
C ALA A 55 -21.73 0.10 5.05
N HIS A 56 -20.84 0.06 6.05
CA HIS A 56 -21.07 0.64 7.39
C HIS A 56 -20.18 1.86 7.69
N ALA A 57 -19.74 2.59 6.65
CA ALA A 57 -18.77 3.67 6.78
C ALA A 57 -19.14 4.71 7.85
N GLY A 58 -20.42 5.09 7.96
CA GLY A 58 -20.89 6.04 8.98
C GLY A 58 -20.70 5.54 10.42
N ALA A 59 -21.07 4.28 10.68
CA ALA A 59 -20.91 3.67 12.00
C ALA A 59 -19.42 3.45 12.34
N VAL A 60 -18.62 3.06 11.35
CA VAL A 60 -17.16 2.92 11.50
C VAL A 60 -16.52 4.26 11.83
N GLN A 61 -16.86 5.33 11.12
CA GLN A 61 -16.35 6.69 11.39
C GLN A 61 -16.71 7.18 12.79
N GLN A 62 -17.98 6.98 13.21
CA GLN A 62 -18.40 7.36 14.55
C GLN A 62 -17.57 6.64 15.62
N ARG A 63 -17.40 5.31 15.49
CA ARG A 63 -16.61 4.53 16.44
C ARG A 63 -15.13 4.91 16.46
N VAL A 64 -14.57 5.30 15.30
CA VAL A 64 -13.18 5.80 15.21
C VAL A 64 -13.06 7.12 15.98
N LEU A 65 -13.98 8.06 15.77
CA LEU A 65 -13.99 9.34 16.50
C LEU A 65 -14.17 9.12 18.01
N ASP A 66 -15.15 8.30 18.41
CA ASP A 66 -15.41 7.98 19.81
C ASP A 66 -14.16 7.44 20.51
N ARG A 67 -13.41 6.54 19.84
CA ARG A 67 -12.16 6.02 20.39
C ARG A 67 -11.08 7.09 20.50
N ILE A 68 -10.90 7.92 19.47
CA ILE A 68 -9.89 8.98 19.48
C ILE A 68 -10.18 9.96 20.62
N LEU A 69 -11.44 10.36 20.79
CA LEU A 69 -11.84 11.28 21.86
C LEU A 69 -11.74 10.63 23.23
N ALA A 70 -12.22 9.40 23.41
CA ALA A 70 -12.10 8.68 24.68
C ALA A 70 -10.63 8.52 25.12
N MET A 71 -9.71 8.36 24.17
CA MET A 71 -8.29 8.27 24.48
C MET A 71 -7.63 9.63 24.71
N ASN A 72 -8.05 10.69 24.02
CA ASN A 72 -7.27 11.93 23.93
C ASN A 72 -7.97 13.18 24.45
N ALA A 73 -9.23 13.11 24.89
CA ALA A 73 -9.95 14.28 25.41
C ALA A 73 -9.22 14.95 26.58
N GLY A 74 -8.49 14.17 27.39
CA GLY A 74 -7.65 14.66 28.48
C GLY A 74 -6.28 15.19 28.07
N THR A 75 -5.90 15.19 26.79
CA THR A 75 -4.62 15.80 26.32
C THR A 75 -4.71 17.31 26.40
N ASP A 76 -3.57 17.99 26.59
CA ASP A 76 -3.55 19.46 26.73
C ASP A 76 -4.23 20.16 25.54
N TYR A 77 -4.01 19.67 24.32
CA TYR A 77 -4.64 20.22 23.10
C TYR A 77 -6.17 20.10 23.14
N LEU A 78 -6.73 18.90 23.32
CA LEU A 78 -8.19 18.73 23.31
C LEU A 78 -8.86 19.30 24.56
N ARG A 79 -8.21 19.23 25.72
CA ARG A 79 -8.71 19.85 26.95
C ARG A 79 -8.87 21.37 26.80
N GLY A 80 -7.96 22.02 26.06
CA GLY A 80 -8.06 23.44 25.75
C GLY A 80 -9.34 23.85 25.01
N PHE A 81 -9.94 22.94 24.24
CA PHE A 81 -11.18 23.18 23.50
C PHE A 81 -12.41 22.59 24.17
N LEU A 82 -12.31 21.38 24.74
CA LEU A 82 -13.43 20.60 25.28
C LEU A 82 -13.66 20.86 26.78
N GLY A 83 -12.67 21.43 27.48
CA GLY A 83 -12.66 21.60 28.93
C GLY A 83 -12.26 20.32 29.66
N ASP A 84 -12.37 20.34 30.99
CA ASP A 84 -12.16 19.15 31.80
C ASP A 84 -13.32 18.16 31.57
N VAL A 85 -13.02 17.08 30.85
CA VAL A 85 -13.90 15.92 30.78
C VAL A 85 -13.63 15.12 32.06
N GLU A 86 -14.46 15.31 33.08
CA GLU A 86 -14.33 14.55 34.32
C GLU A 86 -14.41 13.05 34.04
N GLU A 87 -13.41 12.30 34.52
CA GLU A 87 -13.43 10.84 34.50
C GLU A 87 -14.67 10.35 35.26
N GLY A 88 -15.61 9.71 34.56
CA GLY A 88 -16.84 9.20 35.16
C GLY A 88 -18.07 10.09 34.99
N ARG A 89 -17.98 11.22 34.26
CA ARG A 89 -19.19 11.92 33.82
C ARG A 89 -19.83 11.11 32.69
N ASP A 90 -21.07 10.69 32.92
CA ASP A 90 -21.95 9.91 32.04
C ASP A 90 -22.40 10.71 30.78
N GLY A 91 -21.52 11.55 30.24
CA GLY A 91 -21.74 12.22 28.96
C GLY A 91 -21.61 11.17 27.86
N SER A 92 -22.70 10.96 27.12
CA SER A 92 -22.69 9.94 26.06
C SER A 92 -21.58 10.24 25.04
N ALA A 93 -20.98 9.21 24.44
CA ALA A 93 -19.97 9.40 23.38
C ALA A 93 -20.46 10.34 22.26
N ALA A 94 -21.78 10.35 22.01
CA ALA A 94 -22.43 11.26 21.08
C ALA A 94 -22.33 12.75 21.48
N GLU A 95 -22.45 13.08 22.76
CA GLU A 95 -22.29 14.45 23.26
C GLU A 95 -20.85 14.94 23.10
N LEU A 96 -19.87 14.09 23.42
CA LEU A 96 -18.46 14.43 23.24
C LEU A 96 -18.11 14.63 21.76
N ALA A 97 -18.66 13.79 20.87
CA ALA A 97 -18.52 13.95 19.43
C ALA A 97 -19.20 15.23 18.90
N ALA A 98 -20.36 15.62 19.46
CA ALA A 98 -21.03 16.87 19.12
C ALA A 98 -20.19 18.08 19.58
N ALA A 99 -19.70 18.07 20.82
CA ALA A 99 -18.83 19.09 21.37
C ALA A 99 -17.52 19.22 20.58
N PHE A 100 -16.95 18.10 20.12
CA PHE A 100 -15.78 18.11 19.23
C PHE A 100 -16.06 18.89 17.93
N LYS A 101 -17.17 18.60 17.26
CA LYS A 101 -17.55 19.29 16.00
C LYS A 101 -17.82 20.78 16.20
N GLU A 102 -18.37 21.15 17.35
CA GLU A 102 -18.73 22.54 17.65
C GLU A 102 -17.51 23.37 18.10
N ARG A 103 -16.60 22.78 18.88
CA ARG A 103 -15.59 23.54 19.65
C ARG A 103 -14.15 23.35 19.16
N VAL A 104 -13.82 22.24 18.50
CA VAL A 104 -12.46 22.00 18.01
C VAL A 104 -12.32 22.58 16.60
N PRO A 105 -11.40 23.53 16.36
CA PRO A 105 -11.28 24.19 15.07
C PRO A 105 -10.68 23.26 14.01
N VAL A 106 -11.03 23.52 12.76
CA VAL A 106 -10.27 23.01 11.61
C VAL A 106 -8.94 23.78 11.58
N VAL A 107 -7.82 23.05 11.52
CA VAL A 107 -6.47 23.61 11.64
C VAL A 107 -5.59 23.30 10.44
N GLU A 108 -4.67 24.21 10.16
CA GLU A 108 -3.53 23.99 9.27
C GLU A 108 -2.30 23.56 10.08
N TYR A 109 -1.21 23.21 9.37
CA TYR A 109 0.01 22.75 10.03
C TYR A 109 0.63 23.84 10.92
N GLU A 110 0.56 25.09 10.49
CA GLU A 110 1.09 26.26 11.17
C GLU A 110 0.44 26.46 12.55
N ASP A 111 -0.84 26.12 12.70
CA ASP A 111 -1.57 26.25 13.96
C ASP A 111 -1.13 25.19 15.00
N VAL A 112 -0.75 24.00 14.54
CA VAL A 112 -0.33 22.88 15.40
C VAL A 112 1.18 22.74 15.54
N LYS A 113 1.95 23.41 14.68
CA LYS A 113 3.41 23.41 14.66
C LYS A 113 4.03 23.72 16.03
N PRO A 114 3.55 24.70 16.84
CA PRO A 114 4.13 24.97 18.15
C PRO A 114 4.08 23.77 19.10
N TYR A 115 3.02 22.94 19.03
CA TYR A 115 2.91 21.74 19.86
C TYR A 115 3.91 20.68 19.42
N ILE A 116 4.06 20.49 18.11
CA ILE A 116 4.98 19.54 17.50
C ILE A 116 6.43 19.90 17.84
N GLU A 117 6.80 21.18 17.76
CA GLU A 117 8.15 21.67 18.08
C GLU A 117 8.49 21.50 19.56
N ARG A 118 7.52 21.71 20.46
CA ARG A 118 7.70 21.44 21.89
C ARG A 118 7.95 19.96 22.18
N ILE A 119 7.27 19.06 21.48
CA ILE A 119 7.52 17.61 21.58
C ILE A 119 8.89 17.27 21.00
N ALA A 120 9.20 17.75 19.79
CA ALA A 120 10.46 17.49 19.10
C ALA A 120 11.68 17.99 19.89
N SER A 121 11.56 19.12 20.58
CA SER A 121 12.61 19.68 21.43
C SER A 121 12.73 19.00 22.80
N GLY A 122 11.72 18.25 23.23
CA GLY A 122 11.65 17.64 24.57
C GLY A 122 11.11 18.60 25.64
N ALA A 123 10.66 19.79 25.26
CA ALA A 123 10.04 20.76 26.15
C ALA A 123 8.63 20.36 26.62
N ALA A 124 8.01 19.38 25.96
CA ALA A 124 6.71 18.82 26.36
C ALA A 124 6.65 17.31 26.09
N PRO A 125 5.89 16.55 26.91
CA PRO A 125 5.62 15.14 26.67
C PRO A 125 4.61 14.94 25.53
N SER A 126 4.42 13.69 25.10
CA SER A 126 3.43 13.33 24.08
C SER A 126 1.99 13.67 24.46
N SER A 127 1.66 13.68 25.77
CA SER A 127 0.34 14.00 26.31
C SER A 127 -0.16 15.40 25.94
N LEU A 128 0.72 16.25 25.42
CA LEU A 128 0.36 17.52 24.81
C LEU A 128 -0.68 17.35 23.68
N ILE A 129 -0.58 16.29 22.88
CA ILE A 129 -1.49 16.02 21.75
C ILE A 129 -1.97 14.56 21.64
N SER A 130 -1.36 13.63 22.38
CA SER A 130 -1.65 12.20 22.31
C SER A 130 -1.44 11.53 23.66
N SER A 131 -2.44 10.77 24.12
CA SER A 131 -2.30 9.90 25.31
C SER A 131 -1.29 8.79 25.12
N LYS A 132 -1.03 8.39 23.87
CA LYS A 132 0.01 7.40 23.53
C LYS A 132 1.35 8.08 23.26
N PRO A 133 2.48 7.42 23.62
CA PRO A 133 3.80 7.93 23.28
C PRO A 133 3.99 8.16 21.79
N ILE A 134 4.51 9.33 21.44
CA ILE A 134 4.98 9.63 20.08
C ILE A 134 6.35 8.97 19.93
N THR A 135 6.48 8.08 18.96
CA THR A 135 7.69 7.27 18.76
C THR A 135 8.60 7.83 17.68
N GLU A 136 8.05 8.60 16.74
CA GLU A 136 8.78 9.24 15.65
C GLU A 136 8.00 10.40 15.04
N LEU A 137 8.69 11.21 14.21
CA LEU A 137 8.10 12.28 13.41
C LEU A 137 8.21 11.94 11.93
N LEU A 138 7.08 11.78 11.25
CA LEU A 138 7.05 11.48 9.83
C LEU A 138 7.18 12.76 9.01
N THR A 139 8.18 12.83 8.14
CA THR A 139 8.38 14.01 7.29
C THR A 139 7.55 13.95 6.02
N SER A 140 6.86 15.05 5.70
CA SER A 140 6.15 15.18 4.42
C SER A 140 7.13 15.24 3.25
N THR A 141 6.84 14.54 2.15
CA THR A 141 7.69 14.52 0.95
C THR A 141 7.43 15.67 -0.04
N ALA A 142 6.40 16.49 0.19
CA ALA A 142 6.03 17.57 -0.72
C ALA A 142 6.82 18.87 -0.44
N PRO A 143 7.31 19.58 -1.49
CA PRO A 143 7.81 20.94 -1.39
C PRO A 143 6.63 21.90 -1.20
N GLY A 144 6.08 21.90 0.01
CA GLY A 144 4.98 22.75 0.48
C GLY A 144 5.23 23.02 1.96
N THR A 145 6.41 23.56 2.22
CA THR A 145 7.00 23.64 3.55
C THR A 145 6.73 24.99 4.16
N SER A 146 6.07 24.99 5.32
CA SER A 146 5.97 26.13 6.21
C SER A 146 7.38 26.67 6.52
N GLY A 147 7.84 27.71 5.82
CA GLY A 147 9.19 28.26 6.01
C GLY A 147 10.36 27.40 5.51
N GLY A 148 10.17 26.56 4.49
CA GLY A 148 11.29 25.86 3.80
C GLY A 148 11.72 24.51 4.37
N GLN A 149 11.17 24.07 5.52
CA GLN A 149 11.46 22.77 6.13
C GLN A 149 10.28 21.78 6.02
N PRO A 150 10.53 20.47 5.80
CA PRO A 150 9.47 19.46 5.75
C PRO A 150 8.58 19.49 7.00
N LYS A 151 7.26 19.33 6.81
CA LYS A 151 6.31 19.19 7.92
C LYS A 151 6.63 17.92 8.71
N LEU A 152 6.64 18.03 10.04
CA LEU A 152 6.87 16.92 10.97
C LEU A 152 5.53 16.44 11.51
N MET A 153 5.15 15.21 11.20
CA MET A 153 3.87 14.62 11.61
C MET A 153 4.10 13.59 12.73
N PRO A 154 3.69 13.86 13.97
CA PRO A 154 3.82 12.90 15.06
C PRO A 154 3.15 11.56 14.75
N SER A 155 3.83 10.46 15.07
CA SER A 155 3.30 9.10 14.89
C SER A 155 3.52 8.27 16.15
N THR A 156 2.54 7.41 16.44
CA THR A 156 2.61 6.40 17.50
C THR A 156 2.95 5.04 16.88
N GLU A 157 3.24 4.03 17.72
CA GLU A 157 3.51 2.66 17.25
C GLU A 157 2.27 2.02 16.60
N GLU A 158 1.07 2.25 17.14
CA GLU A 158 -0.20 1.69 16.60
C GLU A 158 -0.46 2.14 15.16
N GLU A 159 0.03 3.32 14.77
CA GLU A 159 -0.14 3.84 13.42
C GLU A 159 0.62 3.00 12.38
N LEU A 160 1.69 2.29 12.77
CA LEU A 160 2.35 1.32 11.90
C LEU A 160 1.47 0.09 11.64
N ASP A 161 0.75 -0.40 12.65
CA ASP A 161 -0.18 -1.53 12.50
C ASP A 161 -1.33 -1.16 11.53
N ARG A 162 -1.88 0.06 11.65
CA ARG A 162 -2.91 0.58 10.73
C ARG A 162 -2.42 0.66 9.28
N LYS A 163 -1.17 1.09 9.07
CA LYS A 163 -0.56 1.13 7.73
C LYS A 163 -0.35 -0.27 7.16
N THR A 164 0.13 -1.22 7.97
CA THR A 164 0.30 -2.61 7.55
C THR A 164 -1.04 -3.25 7.17
N PHE A 165 -2.10 -2.99 7.94
CA PHE A 165 -3.45 -3.41 7.58
C PHE A 165 -3.83 -2.93 6.16
N LEU A 166 -3.65 -1.64 5.86
CA LEU A 166 -3.96 -1.11 4.53
C LEU A 166 -3.14 -1.79 3.41
N TYR A 167 -1.85 -2.06 3.64
CA TYR A 167 -1.01 -2.75 2.65
C TYR A 167 -1.47 -4.18 2.39
N ASN A 168 -1.99 -4.88 3.41
CA ASN A 168 -2.49 -6.25 3.26
C ASN A 168 -3.73 -6.33 2.37
N LEU A 169 -4.55 -5.28 2.30
CA LEU A 169 -5.74 -5.22 1.44
C LEU A 169 -5.42 -5.13 -0.05
N LEU A 170 -4.23 -4.64 -0.42
CA LEU A 170 -3.90 -4.37 -1.83
C LEU A 170 -3.89 -5.65 -2.67
N VAL A 171 -3.40 -6.75 -2.09
CA VAL A 171 -3.20 -8.03 -2.78
C VAL A 171 -4.53 -8.73 -3.08
N PRO A 172 -5.44 -8.96 -2.10
CA PRO A 172 -6.76 -9.51 -2.36
C PRO A 172 -7.53 -8.75 -3.44
N VAL A 173 -7.46 -7.41 -3.44
CA VAL A 173 -8.10 -6.58 -4.45
C VAL A 173 -7.46 -6.82 -5.82
N MET A 174 -6.14 -6.86 -5.93
CA MET A 174 -5.45 -7.07 -7.21
C MET A 174 -5.75 -8.44 -7.82
N ASN A 175 -5.82 -9.49 -6.99
CA ASN A 175 -6.09 -10.86 -7.44
C ASN A 175 -7.47 -11.04 -8.06
N LYS A 176 -8.42 -10.13 -7.81
CA LYS A 176 -9.71 -10.12 -8.51
C LYS A 176 -9.57 -9.79 -9.99
N TYR A 177 -8.52 -9.07 -10.38
CA TYR A 177 -8.34 -8.52 -11.72
C TYR A 177 -7.17 -9.13 -12.48
N VAL A 178 -6.16 -9.63 -11.75
CA VAL A 178 -4.94 -10.21 -12.34
C VAL A 178 -4.63 -11.53 -11.64
N GLU A 179 -4.86 -12.62 -12.35
CA GLU A 179 -4.58 -13.97 -11.87
C GLU A 179 -3.07 -14.30 -11.90
N GLY A 180 -2.65 -15.27 -11.08
CA GLY A 180 -1.30 -15.85 -11.11
C GLY A 180 -0.18 -14.98 -10.51
N LEU A 181 -0.48 -13.87 -9.84
CA LEU A 181 0.54 -12.99 -9.24
C LEU A 181 1.35 -13.65 -8.09
N ASP A 182 0.86 -14.76 -7.55
CA ASP A 182 1.52 -15.61 -6.56
C ASP A 182 2.56 -16.57 -7.14
N GLU A 183 2.51 -16.84 -8.44
CA GLU A 183 3.41 -17.79 -9.13
C GLU A 183 4.81 -17.20 -9.40
N GLY A 184 5.01 -15.91 -9.12
CA GLY A 184 6.25 -15.21 -9.42
C GLY A 184 6.57 -14.10 -8.43
N ARG A 185 7.22 -13.05 -8.94
CA ARG A 185 7.83 -12.00 -8.11
C ARG A 185 7.51 -10.60 -8.58
N GLY A 186 7.54 -9.69 -7.61
CA GLY A 186 7.53 -8.27 -7.85
C GLY A 186 8.94 -7.67 -7.92
N MET A 187 9.28 -7.06 -9.04
CA MET A 187 10.45 -6.18 -9.14
C MET A 187 10.04 -4.75 -8.75
N TYR A 188 10.06 -4.48 -7.44
CA TYR A 188 9.82 -3.15 -6.90
C TYR A 188 11.13 -2.46 -6.52
N LEU A 189 11.27 -1.21 -6.97
CA LEU A 189 12.41 -0.36 -6.68
C LEU A 189 12.08 0.56 -5.51
N LEU A 190 12.54 0.16 -4.33
CA LEU A 190 12.17 0.76 -3.05
C LEU A 190 13.40 1.40 -2.42
N PHE A 191 13.28 2.65 -1.95
CA PHE A 191 14.42 3.43 -1.48
C PHE A 191 14.12 4.05 -0.13
N VAL A 192 15.05 3.88 0.82
CA VAL A 192 15.09 4.70 2.03
C VAL A 192 15.61 6.10 1.72
N LYS A 193 15.31 7.03 2.62
CA LYS A 193 15.77 8.42 2.60
C LYS A 193 16.49 8.76 3.91
N PRO A 194 17.29 9.84 3.93
CA PRO A 194 17.95 10.29 5.15
C PRO A 194 16.97 10.50 6.30
N GLU A 195 17.49 10.33 7.51
CA GLU A 195 16.78 10.49 8.78
C GLU A 195 17.54 11.50 9.62
N THR A 196 16.83 12.26 10.43
CA THR A 196 17.42 13.21 11.38
C THR A 196 16.94 12.88 12.78
N ALA A 197 17.73 13.21 13.79
CA ALA A 197 17.30 13.17 15.18
C ALA A 197 16.86 14.58 15.58
N THR A 198 15.77 14.67 16.32
CA THR A 198 15.34 15.90 16.98
C THR A 198 16.09 16.08 18.31
N PRO A 199 16.08 17.28 18.93
CA PRO A 199 16.74 17.50 20.22
C PRO A 199 16.25 16.57 21.35
N SER A 200 15.00 16.12 21.31
CA SER A 200 14.45 15.12 22.23
C SER A 200 14.94 13.68 22.01
N GLY A 201 15.65 13.44 20.90
CA GLY A 201 16.05 12.09 20.47
C GLY A 201 15.02 11.38 19.59
N LEU A 202 13.84 11.96 19.33
CA LEU A 202 12.89 11.39 18.36
C LEU A 202 13.48 11.39 16.95
N VAL A 203 13.27 10.30 16.22
CA VAL A 203 13.70 10.18 14.82
C VAL A 203 12.68 10.90 13.93
N ALA A 204 13.16 11.76 13.05
CA ALA A 204 12.40 12.42 11.99
C ALA A 204 12.77 11.86 10.62
N ARG A 205 11.81 11.30 9.88
CA ARG A 205 12.06 10.61 8.60
C ARG A 205 10.83 10.46 7.72
N PRO A 206 10.98 10.24 6.40
CA PRO A 206 9.83 9.98 5.55
C PRO A 206 9.09 8.70 5.93
N VAL A 207 7.77 8.70 5.77
CA VAL A 207 6.89 7.55 6.14
C VAL A 207 7.33 6.22 5.53
N LEU A 208 7.77 6.22 4.27
CA LEU A 208 8.24 5.00 3.61
C LEU A 208 9.57 4.50 4.20
N THR A 209 10.47 5.40 4.59
CA THR A 209 11.70 5.02 5.29
C THR A 209 11.36 4.35 6.62
N SER A 210 10.42 4.93 7.39
CA SER A 210 9.93 4.31 8.62
C SER A 210 9.39 2.90 8.35
N TYR A 211 8.51 2.77 7.36
CA TYR A 211 7.90 1.49 7.01
C TYR A 211 8.95 0.44 6.61
N TYR A 212 9.89 0.76 5.71
CA TYR A 212 10.92 -0.20 5.28
C TYR A 212 11.84 -0.65 6.42
N LYS A 213 12.08 0.22 7.40
CA LYS A 213 12.89 -0.12 8.58
C LYS A 213 12.12 -0.82 9.70
N SER A 214 10.79 -0.78 9.66
CA SER A 214 9.93 -1.41 10.66
C SER A 214 10.02 -2.95 10.66
N ARG A 215 9.59 -3.57 11.77
CA ARG A 215 9.42 -5.03 11.86
C ARG A 215 8.43 -5.56 10.81
N HIS A 216 7.38 -4.79 10.50
CA HIS A 216 6.34 -5.17 9.54
C HIS A 216 6.87 -5.38 8.13
N PHE A 217 7.92 -4.66 7.74
CA PHE A 217 8.58 -4.87 6.45
C PHE A 217 9.73 -5.87 6.56
N ARG A 218 10.61 -5.72 7.55
CA ARG A 218 11.86 -6.51 7.64
C ARG A 218 11.62 -7.96 8.02
N GLN A 219 10.63 -8.21 8.86
CA GLN A 219 10.25 -9.51 9.40
C GLN A 219 8.85 -9.91 8.93
N ARG A 220 8.44 -9.41 7.75
CA ARG A 220 7.16 -9.77 7.16
C ARG A 220 7.04 -11.30 7.01
N PRO A 221 5.87 -11.90 7.29
CA PRO A 221 5.62 -13.31 7.02
C PRO A 221 5.90 -13.65 5.56
N ASP A 222 6.30 -14.90 5.28
CA ASP A 222 6.38 -15.33 3.89
C ASP A 222 4.98 -15.27 3.27
N SER A 223 4.90 -14.56 2.14
CA SER A 223 3.68 -14.44 1.36
C SER A 223 4.08 -14.43 -0.10
N PRO A 224 3.42 -15.22 -0.97
CA PRO A 224 3.74 -15.25 -2.39
C PRO A 224 3.62 -13.85 -3.01
N TYR A 225 2.73 -13.01 -2.47
CA TYR A 225 2.49 -11.65 -2.95
C TYR A 225 3.45 -10.58 -2.38
N THR A 226 4.32 -10.91 -1.43
CA THR A 226 5.40 -10.01 -0.96
C THR A 226 6.79 -10.52 -1.32
N ARG A 227 6.87 -11.52 -2.21
CA ARG A 227 8.12 -12.01 -2.82
C ARG A 227 8.66 -11.00 -3.81
N TYR A 228 9.57 -10.16 -3.32
CA TYR A 228 10.30 -9.21 -4.15
C TYR A 228 11.57 -9.81 -4.74
N THR A 229 12.06 -9.20 -5.82
CA THR A 229 13.41 -9.46 -6.34
C THR A 229 14.48 -8.79 -5.48
N SER A 230 14.19 -7.61 -4.96
CA SER A 230 15.09 -6.78 -4.17
C SER A 230 15.23 -7.32 -2.72
N PRO A 231 16.44 -7.64 -2.26
CA PRO A 231 16.66 -8.02 -0.86
C PRO A 231 16.53 -6.79 0.06
N ASN A 232 16.18 -7.03 1.34
CA ASN A 232 15.99 -5.97 2.31
C ASN A 232 17.25 -5.09 2.46
N GLU A 233 18.46 -5.65 2.39
CA GLU A 233 19.70 -4.87 2.53
C GLU A 233 19.93 -3.91 1.36
N ALA A 234 19.48 -4.26 0.15
CA ALA A 234 19.57 -3.36 -1.00
C ALA A 234 18.59 -2.18 -0.86
N ILE A 235 17.37 -2.46 -0.37
CA ILE A 235 16.34 -1.44 -0.12
C ILE A 235 16.77 -0.50 1.01
N LEU A 236 17.39 -1.04 2.06
CA LEU A 236 17.85 -0.31 3.24
C LEU A 236 19.24 0.33 3.06
N CYS A 237 19.86 0.19 1.89
CA CYS A 237 21.14 0.81 1.60
C CYS A 237 20.99 2.35 1.56
N PRO A 238 21.77 3.10 2.37
CA PRO A 238 21.66 4.56 2.41
C PRO A 238 22.22 5.24 1.15
N ASP A 239 23.12 4.57 0.43
CA ASP A 239 23.63 5.04 -0.86
C ASP A 239 22.62 4.68 -1.96
N ALA A 240 21.97 5.71 -2.51
CA ALA A 240 20.92 5.54 -3.51
C ALA A 240 21.42 4.89 -4.81
N ALA A 241 22.68 5.12 -5.21
CA ALA A 241 23.24 4.54 -6.43
C ALA A 241 23.56 3.05 -6.22
N GLN A 242 24.12 2.68 -5.07
CA GLN A 242 24.34 1.29 -4.70
C GLN A 242 23.01 0.54 -4.53
N SER A 243 22.04 1.15 -3.86
CA SER A 243 20.68 0.62 -3.72
C SER A 243 20.06 0.35 -5.10
N MET A 244 20.10 1.34 -6.01
CA MET A 244 19.56 1.21 -7.36
C MET A 244 20.25 0.08 -8.14
N TYR A 245 21.59 0.08 -8.15
CA TYR A 245 22.37 -0.92 -8.88
C TYR A 245 22.08 -2.34 -8.38
N ALA A 246 22.10 -2.55 -7.06
CA ALA A 246 21.82 -3.84 -6.45
C ALA A 246 20.40 -4.34 -6.75
N GLN A 247 19.39 -3.47 -6.62
CA GLN A 247 18.00 -3.85 -6.90
C GLN A 247 17.78 -4.21 -8.38
N LEU A 248 18.36 -3.44 -9.31
CA LEU A 248 18.31 -3.74 -10.74
C LEU A 248 19.05 -5.05 -11.06
N LEU A 249 20.23 -5.28 -10.48
CA LEU A 249 20.99 -6.51 -10.68
C LEU A 249 20.18 -7.74 -10.21
N CYS A 250 19.58 -7.68 -9.02
CA CYS A 250 18.72 -8.74 -8.50
C CYS A 250 17.47 -8.96 -9.37
N GLY A 251 16.85 -7.87 -9.87
CA GLY A 251 15.73 -7.95 -10.80
C GLY A 251 16.10 -8.66 -12.11
N LEU A 252 17.20 -8.25 -12.74
CA LEU A 252 17.68 -8.80 -14.01
C LEU A 252 18.14 -10.27 -13.89
N ALA A 253 18.80 -10.62 -12.79
CA ALA A 253 19.21 -11.99 -12.50
C ALA A 253 18.00 -12.94 -12.43
N ARG A 254 16.84 -12.41 -12.00
CA ARG A 254 15.60 -13.16 -11.78
C ARG A 254 14.49 -12.81 -12.74
N ARG A 255 14.83 -12.22 -13.90
CA ARG A 255 13.87 -11.70 -14.88
C ARG A 255 12.81 -12.71 -15.32
N GLY A 256 13.14 -14.01 -15.32
CA GLY A 256 12.20 -15.08 -15.68
C GLY A 256 11.12 -15.36 -14.63
N GLU A 257 11.27 -14.83 -13.41
CA GLU A 257 10.29 -14.95 -12.33
C GLU A 257 9.44 -13.67 -12.16
N VAL A 258 9.71 -12.60 -12.91
CA VAL A 258 9.09 -11.28 -12.68
C VAL A 258 7.74 -11.19 -13.37
N LEU A 259 6.67 -10.99 -12.58
CA LEU A 259 5.29 -10.81 -13.08
C LEU A 259 4.82 -9.36 -12.99
N ARG A 260 5.45 -8.56 -12.13
CA ARG A 260 5.06 -7.17 -11.87
C ARG A 260 6.29 -6.32 -11.59
N VAL A 261 6.27 -5.10 -12.10
CA VAL A 261 7.35 -4.12 -11.94
C VAL A 261 6.78 -2.83 -11.37
N GLY A 262 7.54 -2.13 -10.54
CA GLY A 262 7.06 -0.85 -10.04
C GLY A 262 8.02 -0.10 -9.13
N ALA A 263 7.57 1.08 -8.74
CA ALA A 263 8.12 1.89 -7.67
C ALA A 263 6.95 2.66 -7.06
N VAL A 264 7.15 3.29 -5.90
CA VAL A 264 6.07 4.06 -5.26
C VAL A 264 5.58 5.22 -6.14
N PHE A 265 6.50 5.88 -6.86
CA PHE A 265 6.17 6.93 -7.82
C PHE A 265 6.66 6.56 -9.22
N ALA A 266 5.89 6.93 -10.24
CA ALA A 266 6.30 6.77 -11.64
C ALA A 266 7.68 7.41 -11.92
N SER A 267 7.95 8.58 -11.34
CA SER A 267 9.24 9.27 -11.45
C SER A 267 10.42 8.47 -10.86
N ALA A 268 10.19 7.64 -9.83
CA ALA A 268 11.22 6.75 -9.31
C ALA A 268 11.49 5.59 -10.28
N PHE A 269 10.45 5.05 -10.89
CA PHE A 269 10.60 3.99 -11.89
C PHE A 269 11.31 4.50 -13.16
N LEU A 270 10.95 5.69 -13.66
CA LEU A 270 11.63 6.31 -14.80
C LEU A 270 13.12 6.58 -14.53
N ARG A 271 13.47 6.99 -13.32
CA ARG A 271 14.88 7.15 -12.92
C ARG A 271 15.64 5.82 -12.96
N ALA A 272 14.98 4.71 -12.61
CA ALA A 272 15.60 3.40 -12.71
C ALA A 272 15.80 2.95 -14.16
N VAL A 273 14.85 3.25 -15.05
CA VAL A 273 15.01 3.02 -16.50
C VAL A 273 16.20 3.81 -17.02
N LYS A 274 16.31 5.11 -16.68
CA LYS A 274 17.47 5.94 -17.03
C LYS A 274 18.78 5.41 -16.46
N PHE A 275 18.76 4.90 -15.23
CA PHE A 275 19.93 4.27 -14.62
C PHE A 275 20.34 2.99 -15.37
N LEU A 276 19.36 2.17 -15.77
CA LEU A 276 19.61 0.98 -16.57
C LEU A 276 20.22 1.34 -17.93
N GLU A 277 19.68 2.35 -18.63
CA GLU A 277 20.26 2.86 -19.89
C GLU A 277 21.73 3.26 -19.74
N ALA A 278 22.10 3.89 -18.62
CA ALA A 278 23.47 4.31 -18.34
C ALA A 278 24.40 3.15 -17.93
N HIS A 279 23.90 2.14 -17.22
CA HIS A 279 24.72 1.14 -16.52
C HIS A 279 24.52 -0.31 -17.01
N TRP A 280 23.73 -0.57 -18.05
CA TRP A 280 23.41 -1.94 -18.49
C TRP A 280 24.64 -2.78 -18.83
N ARG A 281 25.71 -2.20 -19.40
CA ARG A 281 26.94 -2.94 -19.74
C ARG A 281 27.62 -3.50 -18.50
N ALA A 282 27.68 -2.70 -17.43
CA ALA A 282 28.22 -3.09 -16.14
C ALA A 282 27.37 -4.20 -15.51
N LEU A 283 26.05 -4.01 -15.48
CA LEU A 283 25.11 -5.01 -14.98
C LEU A 283 25.23 -6.34 -15.73
N CYS A 284 25.31 -6.31 -17.07
CA CYS A 284 25.52 -7.52 -17.87
C CYS A 284 26.88 -8.18 -17.63
N ALA A 285 27.94 -7.39 -17.41
CA ALA A 285 29.26 -7.93 -17.08
C ALA A 285 29.22 -8.68 -15.74
N ASP A 286 28.63 -8.07 -14.71
CA ASP A 286 28.47 -8.69 -13.39
C ASP A 286 27.62 -9.96 -13.45
N LEU A 287 26.50 -9.94 -14.19
CA LEU A 287 25.64 -11.11 -14.39
C LEU A 287 26.38 -12.26 -15.08
N ARG A 288 27.19 -11.97 -16.11
CA ARG A 288 28.01 -12.98 -16.81
C ARG A 288 29.12 -13.53 -15.92
N ALA A 289 29.75 -12.66 -15.12
CA ALA A 289 30.82 -13.05 -14.22
C ALA A 289 30.31 -13.80 -12.97
N GLY A 290 29.03 -13.66 -12.64
CA GLY A 290 28.44 -14.22 -11.42
C GLY A 290 28.96 -13.57 -10.14
N ARG A 291 29.57 -12.38 -10.24
CA ARG A 291 30.09 -11.58 -9.12
C ARG A 291 29.95 -10.10 -9.43
N VAL A 292 29.74 -9.29 -8.40
CA VAL A 292 29.73 -7.83 -8.53
C VAL A 292 31.18 -7.34 -8.60
N ASP A 293 31.53 -6.62 -9.66
CA ASP A 293 32.85 -5.99 -9.78
C ASP A 293 32.86 -4.60 -9.09
N PRO A 294 33.67 -4.41 -8.02
CA PRO A 294 33.75 -3.12 -7.33
C PRO A 294 34.25 -1.97 -8.21
N ALA A 295 34.96 -2.26 -9.30
CA ALA A 295 35.53 -1.26 -10.21
C ALA A 295 34.53 -0.77 -11.26
N VAL A 296 33.47 -1.52 -11.54
CA VAL A 296 32.48 -1.23 -12.60
C VAL A 296 31.13 -0.81 -12.03
N SER A 297 30.79 -1.28 -10.83
CA SER A 297 29.67 -0.75 -10.06
C SER A 297 29.91 0.74 -9.75
N PRO A 298 28.89 1.62 -9.75
CA PRO A 298 29.01 3.05 -9.43
C PRO A 298 29.42 3.34 -7.97
N THR A 299 29.94 2.34 -7.25
CA THR A 299 30.48 2.28 -5.88
C THR A 299 31.64 3.23 -5.59
N ARG A 300 31.94 4.22 -6.44
CA ARG A 300 33.04 5.16 -6.19
C ARG A 300 32.61 6.38 -5.39
N ARG A 301 32.27 6.16 -4.12
CA ARG A 301 32.72 7.04 -3.03
C ARG A 301 33.40 6.16 -1.98
N ALA A 302 34.61 6.56 -1.59
CA ALA A 302 35.50 5.77 -0.76
C ALA A 302 34.84 5.30 0.55
N GLY A 303 34.96 4.00 0.85
CA GLY A 303 34.90 3.52 2.23
C GLY A 303 33.82 2.51 2.60
N THR A 304 32.87 2.13 1.73
CA THR A 304 31.81 1.17 2.12
C THR A 304 31.78 -0.06 1.20
N PRO A 305 32.07 -1.28 1.71
CA PRO A 305 31.93 -2.49 0.91
C PRO A 305 30.44 -2.76 0.61
N PRO A 306 30.11 -3.33 -0.57
CA PRO A 306 28.73 -3.66 -0.91
C PRO A 306 28.13 -4.66 0.08
N PRO A 307 26.81 -4.60 0.35
CA PRO A 307 26.14 -5.44 1.32
C PRO A 307 26.38 -6.94 1.03
N PRO A 308 26.60 -7.78 2.06
CA PRO A 308 26.94 -9.20 1.89
C PRO A 308 25.92 -10.00 1.05
N SER A 309 24.65 -9.59 1.04
CA SER A 309 23.59 -10.24 0.27
C SER A 309 23.78 -10.14 -1.24
N CYS A 310 24.45 -9.08 -1.75
CA CYS A 310 24.83 -8.97 -3.15
C CYS A 310 26.05 -9.83 -3.51
N ARG A 311 26.96 -10.11 -2.55
CA ARG A 311 28.10 -11.02 -2.76
C ARG A 311 27.68 -12.50 -2.78
N ARG A 312 26.55 -12.83 -2.16
CA ARG A 312 26.03 -14.20 -2.00
C ARG A 312 24.95 -14.59 -3.00
N ALA A 313 24.67 -13.78 -4.03
CA ALA A 313 23.86 -14.18 -5.17
C ALA A 313 24.60 -15.23 -6.02
N ARG A 314 24.93 -16.38 -5.44
CA ARG A 314 25.37 -17.58 -6.14
C ARG A 314 24.13 -18.05 -6.89
N MET A 315 24.04 -17.69 -8.16
CA MET A 315 22.96 -18.15 -9.02
C MET A 315 23.02 -19.68 -9.06
N ALA A 316 22.00 -20.33 -8.50
CA ALA A 316 21.70 -21.70 -8.88
C ALA A 316 21.50 -21.67 -10.40
N ARG A 317 22.42 -22.29 -11.14
CA ARG A 317 22.20 -22.56 -12.56
C ARG A 317 20.90 -23.35 -12.61
N SER A 318 19.88 -22.79 -13.25
CA SER A 318 18.72 -23.57 -13.66
C SER A 318 19.25 -24.76 -14.46
N SER A 319 19.14 -25.95 -13.90
CA SER A 319 19.25 -27.19 -14.66
C SER A 319 18.24 -27.13 -15.82
N PRO A 320 18.58 -27.64 -17.01
CA PRO A 320 17.65 -27.67 -18.11
C PRO A 320 16.44 -28.53 -17.70
N THR A 321 15.25 -27.95 -17.79
CA THR A 321 13.99 -28.67 -17.65
C THR A 321 13.94 -29.80 -18.69
N PRO A 322 13.62 -31.05 -18.32
CA PRO A 322 13.40 -32.10 -19.31
C PRO A 322 12.12 -31.78 -20.08
N SER A 323 12.18 -31.93 -21.40
CA SER A 323 11.05 -31.74 -22.31
C SER A 323 9.88 -32.66 -21.91
N PRO A 324 8.61 -32.20 -22.02
CA PRO A 324 7.47 -33.04 -21.71
C PRO A 324 7.36 -34.19 -22.74
N PRO A 325 6.93 -35.40 -22.34
CA PRO A 325 6.72 -36.49 -23.28
C PRO A 325 5.58 -36.16 -24.22
N SER A 326 5.81 -36.41 -25.51
CA SER A 326 4.80 -36.29 -26.58
C SER A 326 3.56 -37.10 -26.22
N ALA A 327 2.43 -36.41 -26.02
CA ALA A 327 1.13 -37.05 -25.85
C ALA A 327 0.78 -37.83 -27.13
N ARG A 328 0.68 -39.16 -27.00
CA ARG A 328 0.04 -40.05 -27.97
C ARG A 328 -1.37 -39.51 -28.27
N ARG A 329 -1.65 -39.20 -29.53
CA ARG A 329 -3.01 -39.02 -30.03
C ARG A 329 -3.78 -40.33 -29.85
N GLY A 330 -4.66 -40.38 -28.86
CA GLY A 330 -5.79 -41.31 -28.84
C GLY A 330 -6.80 -40.87 -29.89
N ARG A 331 -7.04 -41.72 -30.89
CA ARG A 331 -8.20 -41.58 -31.79
C ARG A 331 -9.45 -41.90 -30.97
N GLY A 332 -10.27 -40.89 -30.72
CA GLY A 332 -11.68 -41.05 -30.36
C GLY A 332 -12.52 -40.74 -31.59
N GLU A 333 -13.26 -41.74 -32.05
CA GLU A 333 -14.24 -41.63 -33.12
C GLU A 333 -15.39 -40.69 -32.72
N ALA A 334 -15.77 -39.79 -33.62
CA ALA A 334 -17.09 -39.17 -33.62
C ALA A 334 -17.54 -39.02 -35.08
N SER A 335 -18.55 -39.82 -35.41
CA SER A 335 -19.32 -39.83 -36.65
C SER A 335 -20.30 -38.65 -36.70
N CYS A 336 -20.39 -38.00 -37.86
CA CYS A 336 -21.54 -37.31 -38.48
C CYS A 336 -21.06 -36.92 -39.90
N GLY A 337 -21.40 -37.65 -40.99
CA GLY A 337 -22.64 -37.53 -41.78
C GLY A 337 -22.76 -36.11 -42.39
N GLY A 338 -22.78 -35.81 -43.69
CA GLY A 338 -22.88 -36.51 -44.97
C GLY A 338 -23.05 -35.42 -46.08
N CYS A 339 -23.09 -35.82 -47.36
CA CYS A 339 -23.17 -35.01 -48.61
C CYS A 339 -21.82 -34.43 -49.11
N GLY A 340 -21.32 -34.61 -50.33
CA GLY A 340 -21.64 -35.30 -51.59
C GLY A 340 -20.56 -34.86 -52.63
N PRO A 341 -20.29 -35.58 -53.74
CA PRO A 341 -19.00 -35.49 -54.44
C PRO A 341 -18.95 -34.59 -55.70
N GLY A 342 -17.79 -33.97 -55.91
CA GLY A 342 -17.15 -33.72 -57.22
C GLY A 342 -17.20 -32.28 -57.80
N PRO A 343 -16.38 -31.93 -58.82
CA PRO A 343 -15.16 -32.58 -59.30
C PRO A 343 -13.94 -31.62 -59.44
N SER A 344 -12.82 -32.24 -59.79
CA SER A 344 -11.51 -31.73 -60.23
C SER A 344 -11.51 -30.56 -61.21
N THR A 345 -10.54 -29.65 -61.03
CA THR A 345 -9.77 -29.04 -62.14
C THR A 345 -8.33 -28.76 -61.71
N SER A 346 -7.45 -29.00 -62.66
CA SER A 346 -6.00 -28.95 -62.61
C SER A 346 -5.41 -27.55 -62.86
N THR A 347 -4.11 -27.45 -62.55
CA THR A 347 -3.03 -26.72 -63.27
C THR A 347 -2.82 -25.20 -63.12
N SER A 348 -1.56 -24.91 -62.77
CA SER A 348 -0.64 -23.84 -63.23
C SER A 348 -0.88 -22.39 -62.82
N SER A 349 -0.03 -21.87 -61.93
CA SER A 349 1.18 -21.08 -62.25
C SER A 349 2.10 -20.99 -61.05
#